data_AF-A0A965LGP9-F1
#
_entry.id   AF-A0A965LGP9-F1
#
_cell.length_a   1.000
_cell.length_b   1.000
_cell.length_c   1.000
_cell.angle_alpha   90.00
_cell.angle_beta   90.00
_cell.angle_gamma   90.00
#
_symmetry.space_group_name_H-M   'P 1'
#
loop_
_entity.id
_entity.type
_entity.pdbx_description
1 polymer ?
#
loop_
_entity_poly.entity_id
_entity_poly.type
_entity_poly.pdbx_seq_one_letter_code
_entity_poly.pdbx_strand_id
1 'polypeptide(L)'
;MLGSGPGQPPAAADEVTPESSETTHFIVIDKAGNIVCATQSLSLHWGAAVVAPGTGILLNNSLSNFGFGPKKYVNSAEPGKRPR
;
A
#
# COMPACT_ATOMS: atom_id res chain seq x y z
N MET A 1 37.84 -15.03 25.26
CA MET A 1 37.74 -15.85 24.04
C MET A 1 37.16 -14.98 22.93
N LEU A 2 37.98 -14.73 21.92
CA LEU A 2 37.72 -14.18 20.57
C LEU A 2 36.97 -12.83 20.47
N GLY A 3 37.76 -11.76 20.33
CA GLY A 3 37.30 -10.45 19.85
C GLY A 3 37.06 -10.44 18.34
N SER A 4 36.07 -9.66 17.91
CA SER A 4 35.72 -9.43 16.52
C SER A 4 36.85 -8.70 15.77
N GLY A 5 37.28 -9.27 14.65
CA GLY A 5 38.34 -8.71 13.81
C GLY A 5 37.86 -7.57 12.90
N PRO A 6 38.79 -6.75 12.37
CA PRO A 6 38.47 -5.70 11.42
C PRO A 6 38.11 -6.33 10.07
N GLY A 7 36.94 -5.99 9.52
CA GLY A 7 36.41 -6.56 8.27
C GLY A 7 35.05 -7.25 8.40
N GLN A 8 34.43 -7.23 9.59
CA GLN A 8 33.02 -7.63 9.72
C GLN A 8 32.16 -6.61 8.94
N PRO A 9 31.44 -7.00 7.87
CA PRO A 9 30.42 -6.12 7.32
C PRO A 9 29.43 -5.78 8.44
N PRO A 10 28.88 -4.54 8.47
CA PRO A 10 27.88 -4.19 9.47
C PRO A 10 26.80 -5.27 9.48
N ALA A 11 26.37 -5.62 10.69
CA ALA A 11 25.28 -6.57 10.90
C ALA A 11 24.15 -6.25 9.92
N ALA A 12 23.61 -7.29 9.30
CA ALA A 12 22.58 -7.22 8.26
C ALA A 12 21.57 -6.12 8.58
N ALA A 13 21.28 -5.30 7.56
CA ALA A 13 20.34 -4.20 7.62
C ALA A 13 19.13 -4.56 8.50
N ASP A 14 18.78 -3.65 9.42
CA ASP A 14 17.57 -3.76 10.25
C ASP A 14 16.45 -4.39 9.44
N GLU A 15 15.89 -5.48 9.97
CA GLU A 15 14.68 -6.11 9.44
C GLU A 15 13.66 -4.99 9.15
N VAL A 16 13.50 -4.64 7.86
CA VAL A 16 12.54 -3.62 7.44
C VAL A 16 11.18 -4.20 7.76
N THR A 17 10.59 -3.74 8.86
CA THR A 17 9.21 -4.04 9.19
C THR A 17 8.36 -3.59 8.02
N PRO A 18 7.53 -4.46 7.43
CA PRO A 18 6.66 -4.05 6.34
C PRO A 18 5.80 -2.87 6.80
N GLU A 19 5.76 -1.80 6.01
CA GLU A 19 4.94 -0.63 6.30
C GLU A 19 3.47 -1.04 6.48
N SER A 20 2.77 -0.48 7.48
CA SER A 20 1.36 -0.77 7.71
C SER A 20 0.49 -0.21 6.58
N SER A 21 -0.58 -0.94 6.24
CA SER A 21 -1.64 -0.41 5.40
C SER A 21 -2.51 0.55 6.20
N GLU A 22 -2.72 1.76 5.66
CA GLU A 22 -3.61 2.74 6.27
C GLU A 22 -4.89 2.93 5.45
N THR A 23 -5.99 3.14 6.15
CA THR A 23 -7.32 3.35 5.57
C THR A 23 -8.09 4.31 6.45
N THR A 24 -8.73 5.31 5.84
CA THR A 24 -9.64 6.21 6.54
C THR A 24 -11.08 5.77 6.31
N HIS A 25 -11.85 5.69 7.38
CA HIS A 25 -13.27 5.37 7.33
C HIS A 25 -14.07 6.47 8.03
N PHE A 26 -15.17 6.89 7.43
CA PHE A 26 -16.03 7.91 8.01
C PHE A 26 -17.50 7.69 7.64
N ILE A 27 -18.38 8.22 8.50
CA ILE A 27 -19.82 8.12 8.37
C ILE A 27 -20.42 9.52 8.56
N VAL A 28 -21.38 9.87 7.70
CA VAL A 28 -22.13 11.14 7.76
C VAL A 28 -23.62 10.83 7.78
N ILE A 29 -24.35 11.49 8.68
CA ILE A 29 -25.80 11.38 8.81
C ILE A 29 -26.37 12.81 8.78
N ASP A 30 -27.36 13.05 7.92
CA ASP A 30 -28.05 14.34 7.84
C ASP A 30 -29.37 14.36 8.63
N LYS A 31 -30.00 15.54 8.70
CA LYS A 31 -31.26 15.74 9.46
C LYS A 31 -32.48 15.04 8.83
N ALA A 32 -32.43 14.73 7.54
CA ALA A 32 -33.49 13.99 6.85
C ALA A 32 -33.34 12.47 7.03
N GLY A 33 -32.25 12.02 7.66
CA GLY A 33 -31.96 10.61 7.89
C GLY A 33 -31.17 9.95 6.75
N ASN A 34 -30.62 10.72 5.80
CA ASN A 34 -29.72 10.16 4.79
C ASN A 34 -28.39 9.79 5.44
N ILE A 35 -27.81 8.66 5.00
CA ILE A 35 -26.57 8.11 5.55
C ILE A 35 -25.57 7.87 4.42
N VAL A 36 -24.35 8.35 4.60
CA VAL A 36 -23.19 8.00 3.77
C VAL A 36 -22.15 7.31 4.64
N CYS A 37 -21.71 6.14 4.20
CA CYS A 37 -20.65 5.36 4.82
C CYS A 37 -19.55 5.13 3.78
N ALA A 38 -18.35 5.64 4.04
CA ALA A 38 -17.27 5.65 3.06
C ALA A 38 -15.95 5.17 3.67
N THR A 39 -15.28 4.29 2.92
CA THR A 39 -13.93 3.82 3.21
C THR A 39 -13.02 4.29 2.09
N GLN A 40 -11.95 5.01 2.43
CA GLN A 40 -10.98 5.54 1.50
C GLN A 40 -9.57 5.06 1.88
N SER A 41 -8.82 4.54 0.90
CA SER A 41 -7.46 4.01 1.11
C SER A 41 -6.59 4.26 -0.11
N LEU A 42 -5.28 4.40 0.12
CA LEU A 42 -4.23 4.37 -0.91
C LEU A 42 -3.59 2.98 -1.07
N SER A 43 -4.09 1.97 -0.36
CA SER A 43 -3.51 0.65 -0.12
C SER A 43 -2.38 0.65 0.93
N LEU A 44 -1.20 1.19 0.61
CA LEU A 44 -0.15 1.47 1.60
C LEU A 44 -0.23 2.92 2.09
N HIS A 45 0.47 3.26 3.18
CA HIS A 45 0.43 4.58 3.81
C HIS A 45 0.66 5.72 2.82
N TRP A 46 1.71 5.63 1.98
CA TRP A 46 2.01 6.61 0.93
C TRP A 46 1.57 6.16 -0.48
N GLY A 47 0.72 5.14 -0.58
CA GLY A 47 0.30 4.58 -1.86
C GLY A 47 1.50 4.13 -2.71
N ALA A 48 1.59 4.64 -3.93
CA ALA A 48 2.72 4.38 -4.83
C ALA A 48 3.94 5.28 -4.55
N ALA A 49 3.87 6.17 -3.57
CA ALA A 49 4.87 7.22 -3.31
C ALA A 49 5.13 8.14 -4.53
N VAL A 50 4.14 8.27 -5.42
CA VAL A 50 4.20 9.10 -6.63
C VAL A 50 3.13 10.19 -6.57
N VAL A 51 3.54 11.44 -6.69
CA VAL A 51 2.65 12.59 -6.81
C VAL A 51 2.47 12.95 -8.28
N ALA A 52 1.23 13.06 -8.74
CA ALA A 52 0.95 13.49 -10.11
C ALA A 52 1.46 14.95 -10.32
N PRO A 53 2.29 15.22 -11.35
CA PRO A 53 2.99 16.49 -11.50
C PRO A 53 2.06 17.71 -11.44
N GLY A 54 2.39 18.69 -10.59
CA GLY A 54 1.66 19.95 -10.44
C GLY A 54 0.30 19.87 -9.73
N THR A 55 -0.14 18.68 -9.32
CA THR A 55 -1.48 18.50 -8.71
C THR A 55 -1.48 18.43 -7.18
N GLY A 56 -0.35 18.03 -6.58
CA GLY A 56 -0.29 17.66 -5.17
C GLY A 56 -1.07 16.37 -4.83
N ILE A 57 -1.55 15.62 -5.82
CA ILE A 57 -2.32 14.39 -5.62
C ILE A 57 -1.37 13.19 -5.60
N LEU A 58 -1.39 12.46 -4.49
CA LEU A 58 -0.66 11.20 -4.30
C LEU A 58 -1.43 10.03 -4.93
N LEU A 59 -0.74 9.21 -5.71
CA LEU A 59 -1.31 8.04 -6.38
C LEU A 59 -1.31 6.82 -5.46
N ASN A 60 -2.39 6.02 -5.51
CA ASN A 60 -2.47 4.74 -4.82
C ASN A 60 -1.54 3.69 -5.45
N ASN A 61 -1.27 2.60 -4.72
CA ASN A 61 -0.59 1.42 -5.25
C ASN A 61 -1.51 0.21 -5.42
N SER A 62 -2.83 0.37 -5.51
CA SER A 62 -3.81 -0.74 -5.45
C SER A 62 -3.64 -1.79 -6.56
N LEU A 63 -2.93 -1.48 -7.65
CA LEU A 63 -2.58 -2.48 -8.67
C LEU A 63 -1.67 -3.59 -8.14
N SER A 64 -0.95 -3.37 -7.03
CA SER A 64 -0.17 -4.42 -6.36
C SER A 64 -1.01 -5.56 -5.79
N ASN A 65 -2.33 -5.40 -5.71
CA ASN A 65 -3.23 -6.43 -5.18
C ASN A 65 -3.57 -7.50 -6.24
N PHE A 66 -3.21 -7.31 -7.50
CA PHE A 66 -3.32 -8.37 -8.50
C PHE A 66 -2.39 -9.55 -8.16
N GLY A 67 -2.77 -10.74 -8.61
CA GLY A 67 -1.90 -11.91 -8.56
C GLY A 67 -0.81 -11.81 -9.63
N PHE A 68 0.45 -11.87 -9.21
CA PHE A 68 1.62 -11.90 -10.08
C PHE A 68 2.24 -13.29 -10.06
N GLY A 69 2.55 -13.85 -11.22
CA GLY A 69 3.18 -15.16 -11.33
C GLY A 69 2.92 -15.84 -12.66
N PRO A 70 3.58 -16.99 -12.92
CA PRO A 70 3.46 -17.71 -14.19
C PRO A 70 2.09 -18.40 -14.37
N LYS A 71 1.32 -18.55 -13.29
CA LYS A 71 -0.02 -19.14 -13.32
C LYS A 71 -1.07 -18.03 -13.44
N LYS A 72 -2.15 -18.30 -14.17
CA LYS A 72 -3.30 -17.39 -14.24
C LYS A 72 -4.10 -17.46 -12.94
N TYR A 73 -4.16 -16.36 -12.21
CA TYR A 73 -5.04 -16.16 -11.05
C TYR A 73 -6.40 -15.61 -11.49
N VAL A 74 -7.45 -15.84 -10.69
CA VAL A 74 -8.75 -15.16 -10.88
C VAL A 74 -8.55 -13.63 -10.87
N ASN A 75 -7.71 -13.14 -9.97
CA ASN A 75 -7.29 -11.74 -9.87
C ASN A 75 -6.01 -11.45 -10.67
N SER A 76 -5.85 -12.00 -11.89
CA SER A 76 -4.75 -11.57 -12.77
C SER A 76 -5.00 -10.17 -13.33
N ALA A 77 -3.95 -9.40 -13.54
CA ALA A 77 -3.99 -8.06 -14.13
C ALA A 77 -4.45 -8.12 -15.61
N GLU A 78 -5.48 -7.36 -15.95
CA GLU A 78 -6.03 -7.24 -17.30
C GLU A 78 -6.46 -5.77 -17.53
N PRO A 79 -6.36 -5.22 -18.75
CA PRO A 79 -6.76 -3.84 -19.02
C PRO A 79 -8.20 -3.56 -18.58
N GLY A 80 -8.41 -2.46 -17.84
CA GLY A 80 -9.72 -2.03 -17.34
C GLY A 80 -10.29 -2.86 -16.18
N LYS A 81 -9.64 -3.95 -15.79
CA LYS A 81 -10.07 -4.77 -14.64
C LYS A 81 -9.72 -4.07 -13.33
N ARG A 82 -10.56 -4.25 -12.33
CA ARG A 82 -10.32 -3.74 -10.97
C ARG A 82 -9.63 -4.82 -10.12
N PRO A 83 -8.56 -4.47 -9.39
CA PRO A 83 -7.93 -5.39 -8.45
C PRO A 83 -8.86 -5.71 -7.28
N ARG A 84 -8.85 -6.96 -6.85
CA ARG A 84 -9.46 -7.45 -5.60
C ARG A 84 -8.50 -7.37 -4.43
#